data_AF-A0A840L6L5-F1
#
_entry.id   AF-A0A840L6L5-F1
#
_cell.length_a   1.000
_cell.length_b   1.000
_cell.length_c   1.000
_cell.angle_alpha   90.00
_cell.angle_beta   90.00
_cell.angle_gamma   90.00
#
_symmetry.space_group_name_H-M   'P 1'
#
loop_
_entity.id
_entity.type
_entity.pdbx_description
1 polymer ?
#
loop_
_entity_poly.entity_id
_entity_poly.type
_entity_poly.pdbx_seq_one_letter_code
_entity_poly.pdbx_strand_id
1 'polypeptide(L)'
;MSSNKSSRRVFLLGVAATGATLATLSSAARAQAKLDDKDPQAQALGYVSDTAKADGKKYPKHANTQTCNNCALFQGKATDAAGGCPLFAGKQVAGKGWCSAWAKKA
;
A
#
# COMPACT_ATOMS: atom_id res chain seq x y z
N MET A 1 -8.06 -7.96 68.81
CA MET A 1 -9.10 -7.82 67.77
C MET A 1 -8.67 -6.80 66.74
N SER A 2 -8.99 -7.06 65.46
CA SER A 2 -9.07 -6.12 64.32
C SER A 2 -7.73 -5.58 63.76
N SER A 3 -7.47 -5.53 62.46
CA SER A 3 -8.23 -5.90 61.27
C SER A 3 -7.25 -6.06 60.08
N ASN A 4 -7.56 -7.01 59.21
CA ASN A 4 -6.88 -7.27 57.95
C ASN A 4 -7.53 -6.42 56.84
N LYS A 5 -6.74 -5.61 56.12
CA LYS A 5 -7.11 -5.11 54.78
C LYS A 5 -5.87 -4.89 53.92
N SER A 6 -5.44 -5.99 53.32
CA SER A 6 -4.95 -6.14 51.96
C SER A 6 -4.57 -4.85 51.20
N SER A 7 -3.26 -4.71 50.99
CA SER A 7 -2.64 -4.63 49.66
C SER A 7 -3.17 -3.57 48.70
N ARG A 8 -2.33 -2.56 48.44
CA ARG A 8 -1.66 -2.32 47.14
C ARG A 8 -1.17 -0.86 47.05
N ARG A 9 0.07 -0.70 46.57
CA ARG A 9 0.71 0.56 46.10
C ARG A 9 1.52 1.35 47.12
N VAL A 10 2.32 0.61 47.89
CA VAL A 10 3.73 0.97 48.05
C VAL A 10 4.37 1.08 46.66
N PHE A 11 5.32 2.00 46.52
CA PHE A 11 6.28 2.13 45.40
C PHE A 11 5.91 3.08 44.24
N LEU A 12 5.60 4.34 44.56
CA LEU A 12 5.81 5.47 43.63
C LEU A 12 7.12 6.18 43.99
N LEU A 13 8.28 5.61 43.62
CA LEU A 13 9.54 6.35 43.44
C LEU A 13 10.62 5.37 42.97
N GLY A 14 10.77 5.26 41.65
CA GLY A 14 11.81 4.48 40.99
C GLY A 14 12.27 5.20 39.72
N VAL A 15 12.85 6.39 39.90
CA VAL A 15 13.61 7.08 38.85
C VAL A 15 15.02 6.53 38.88
N ALA A 16 15.40 5.71 37.88
CA ALA A 16 16.78 5.57 37.39
C ALA A 16 16.87 4.57 36.24
N ALA A 17 17.21 5.11 35.06
CA ALA A 17 18.13 4.57 34.04
C ALA A 17 18.08 3.07 33.67
N THR A 18 17.60 2.78 32.45
CA THR A 18 18.28 1.86 31.53
C THR A 18 17.76 2.03 30.10
N GLY A 19 18.66 2.41 29.17
CA GLY A 19 18.65 2.02 27.76
C GLY A 19 17.41 2.33 26.92
N ALA A 20 17.38 3.51 26.31
CA ALA A 20 16.58 3.72 25.11
C ALA A 20 17.17 2.92 23.94
N THR A 21 16.85 1.63 23.82
CA THR A 21 16.91 0.96 22.51
C THR A 21 15.61 1.28 21.80
N LEU A 22 15.58 2.44 21.15
CA LEU A 22 14.70 2.67 20.02
C LEU A 22 15.06 1.60 18.98
N ALA A 23 14.38 0.45 19.04
CA ALA A 23 14.34 -0.46 17.92
C ALA A 23 13.65 0.33 16.80
N THR A 24 14.47 1.00 16.00
CA THR A 24 14.07 1.51 14.70
C THR A 24 13.47 0.31 13.98
N LEU A 25 12.15 0.27 13.86
CA LEU A 25 11.50 -0.48 12.81
C LEU A 25 11.98 0.17 11.51
N SER A 26 13.18 -0.23 11.08
CA SER A 26 13.60 -0.09 9.71
C SER A 26 12.65 -0.98 8.93
N SER A 27 11.51 -0.40 8.57
CA SER A 27 10.71 -0.84 7.44
C SER A 27 11.66 -0.78 6.26
N ALA A 28 12.45 -1.83 6.07
CA ALA A 28 13.17 -2.06 4.84
C ALA A 28 12.07 -2.10 3.80
N ALA A 29 11.89 -0.98 3.09
CA ALA A 29 11.00 -0.88 1.96
C ALA A 29 11.55 -1.86 0.94
N ARG A 30 11.12 -3.13 1.04
CA ARG A 30 11.49 -4.15 0.08
C ARG A 30 10.92 -3.64 -1.22
N ALA A 31 11.79 -3.30 -2.16
CA ALA A 31 11.37 -2.88 -3.49
C ALA A 31 10.47 -3.99 -4.04
N GLN A 32 9.17 -3.72 -4.10
CA GLN A 32 8.21 -4.68 -4.61
C GLN A 32 8.47 -4.87 -6.11
N ALA A 33 8.38 -6.11 -6.58
CA ALA A 33 8.56 -6.40 -8.00
C ALA A 33 7.50 -5.65 -8.82
N LYS A 34 7.87 -5.16 -10.00
CA LYS A 34 6.89 -4.61 -10.94
C LYS A 34 5.93 -5.72 -11.40
N LEU A 35 4.66 -5.38 -11.56
CA LEU A 35 3.65 -6.26 -12.13
C LEU A 35 3.99 -6.49 -13.61
N ASP A 36 4.04 -7.76 -14.01
CA ASP A 36 4.17 -8.16 -15.40
C ASP A 36 2.76 -8.20 -16.03
N ASP A 37 2.59 -7.62 -17.20
CA ASP A 37 1.31 -7.60 -17.93
C ASP A 37 0.82 -9.04 -18.28
N LYS A 38 1.71 -10.04 -18.25
CA LYS A 38 1.39 -11.46 -18.46
C LYS A 38 1.00 -12.21 -17.19
N ASP A 39 1.06 -11.57 -16.02
CA ASP A 39 0.57 -12.17 -14.77
C ASP A 39 -0.93 -12.53 -14.92
N PRO A 40 -1.38 -13.71 -14.48
CA PRO A 40 -2.79 -14.12 -14.65
C PRO A 40 -3.79 -13.10 -14.08
N GLN A 41 -3.46 -12.46 -12.96
CA GLN A 41 -4.31 -11.44 -12.37
C GLN A 41 -4.28 -10.13 -13.16
N ALA A 42 -3.12 -9.77 -13.72
CA ALA A 42 -2.99 -8.64 -14.65
C ALA A 42 -3.89 -8.86 -15.88
N GLN A 43 -3.82 -10.02 -16.51
CA GLN A 43 -4.64 -10.36 -17.67
C GLN A 43 -6.14 -10.38 -17.36
N ALA A 44 -6.53 -10.91 -16.19
CA ALA A 44 -7.93 -10.94 -15.75
C ALA A 44 -8.54 -9.53 -15.66
N LEU A 45 -7.76 -8.55 -15.20
CA LEU A 45 -8.17 -7.14 -15.11
C LEU A 45 -7.79 -6.31 -16.33
N GLY A 46 -7.21 -6.91 -17.37
CA GLY A 46 -6.71 -6.18 -18.54
C GLY A 46 -5.70 -5.11 -18.20
N TYR A 47 -4.83 -5.39 -17.22
CA TYR A 47 -3.77 -4.47 -16.85
C TYR A 47 -2.78 -4.31 -18.00
N VAL A 48 -2.40 -3.07 -18.25
CA VAL A 48 -1.31 -2.68 -19.13
C VAL A 48 -0.42 -1.70 -18.40
N SER A 49 0.90 -1.83 -18.58
CA SER A 49 1.86 -0.89 -17.97
C SER A 49 1.86 0.50 -18.60
N ASP A 50 1.19 0.66 -19.74
CA ASP A 50 0.95 1.93 -20.43
C ASP A 50 -0.52 2.01 -20.87
N THR A 51 -1.25 3.00 -20.35
CA THR A 51 -2.67 3.21 -20.62
C THR A 51 -3.00 3.32 -22.11
N ALA A 52 -2.06 3.81 -22.94
CA ALA A 52 -2.26 3.90 -24.39
C ALA A 52 -2.33 2.53 -25.08
N LYS A 53 -1.93 1.46 -24.39
CA LYS A 53 -1.98 0.08 -24.88
C LYS A 53 -3.22 -0.68 -24.42
N ALA A 54 -4.13 -0.03 -23.69
CA ALA A 54 -5.37 -0.67 -23.27
C ALA A 54 -6.19 -1.07 -24.50
N ASP A 55 -6.83 -2.24 -24.43
CA ASP A 55 -7.68 -2.73 -25.52
C ASP A 55 -9.01 -1.93 -25.54
N GLY A 56 -9.06 -0.90 -26.38
CA GLY A 56 -10.24 -0.05 -26.53
C GLY A 56 -11.48 -0.79 -27.06
N LYS A 57 -11.32 -1.97 -27.70
CA LYS A 57 -12.48 -2.80 -28.12
C LYS A 57 -13.07 -3.52 -26.91
N LYS A 58 -12.22 -4.06 -26.04
CA LYS A 58 -12.64 -4.73 -24.81
C LYS A 58 -13.11 -3.75 -23.73
N TYR A 59 -12.56 -2.55 -23.72
CA TYR A 59 -12.80 -1.53 -22.70
C TYR A 59 -13.24 -0.20 -23.34
N PRO A 60 -14.44 -0.11 -23.92
CA PRO A 60 -14.89 1.08 -24.67
C PRO A 60 -15.06 2.34 -23.82
N LYS A 61 -15.04 2.21 -22.48
CA LYS A 61 -15.10 3.34 -21.53
C LYS A 61 -13.72 3.83 -21.07
N HIS A 62 -12.66 3.18 -21.52
CA HIS A 62 -11.29 3.62 -21.25
C HIS A 62 -11.03 4.97 -21.93
N ALA A 63 -10.23 5.80 -21.26
CA ALA A 63 -9.66 7.00 -21.85
C ALA A 63 -8.17 7.05 -21.48
N ASN A 64 -7.33 7.55 -22.37
CA ASN A 64 -5.88 7.69 -22.12
C ASN A 64 -5.53 8.60 -20.93
N THR A 65 -6.49 9.38 -20.44
CA THR A 65 -6.35 10.17 -19.22
C THR A 65 -6.45 9.30 -17.96
N GLN A 66 -7.01 8.09 -18.03
CA GLN A 66 -7.13 7.15 -16.92
C GLN A 66 -5.80 6.43 -16.73
N THR A 67 -5.12 6.70 -15.61
CA THR A 67 -3.83 6.10 -15.27
C THR A 67 -3.84 5.61 -13.83
N CYS A 68 -2.91 4.73 -13.46
CA CYS A 68 -2.74 4.35 -12.06
C CYS A 68 -2.48 5.59 -11.17
N ASN A 69 -1.69 6.57 -11.62
CA ASN A 69 -1.38 7.77 -10.82
C ASN A 69 -2.61 8.58 -10.39
N ASN A 70 -3.66 8.60 -11.21
CA ASN A 70 -4.95 9.24 -10.88
C ASN A 70 -6.07 8.27 -10.50
N CYS A 71 -5.72 7.00 -10.23
CA CYS A 71 -6.63 6.00 -9.70
C CYS A 71 -6.73 6.10 -8.17
N ALA A 72 -7.94 5.97 -7.63
CA ALA A 72 -8.20 5.95 -6.18
C ALA A 72 -7.49 4.79 -5.46
N LEU A 73 -7.19 3.70 -6.17
CA LEU A 73 -6.57 2.50 -5.60
C LEU A 73 -5.03 2.54 -5.59
N PHE A 74 -4.42 3.54 -6.24
CA PHE A 74 -2.98 3.62 -6.32
C PHE A 74 -2.37 4.11 -5.01
N GLN A 75 -1.45 3.32 -4.47
CA GLN A 75 -0.83 3.54 -3.15
C GLN A 75 0.49 4.33 -3.23
N GLY A 76 0.85 4.85 -4.42
CA GLY A 76 1.96 5.79 -4.61
C GLY A 76 1.49 7.25 -4.73
N LYS A 77 2.44 8.18 -4.87
CA LYS A 77 2.17 9.59 -5.17
C LYS A 77 1.83 9.76 -6.64
N ALA A 78 1.06 10.79 -6.99
CA ALA A 78 0.64 11.04 -8.38
C ALA A 78 1.81 11.25 -9.38
N THR A 79 3.01 11.54 -8.88
CA THR A 79 4.24 11.72 -9.67
C THR A 79 5.12 10.47 -9.71
N ASP A 80 4.81 9.43 -8.94
CA ASP A 80 5.65 8.25 -8.87
C ASP A 80 5.54 7.43 -10.17
N ALA A 81 6.66 6.85 -10.60
CA ALA A 81 6.70 6.01 -11.79
C ALA A 81 6.06 4.63 -11.56
N ALA A 82 5.97 4.19 -10.30
CA ALA A 82 5.31 2.95 -9.91
C ALA A 82 4.87 3.02 -8.45
N GLY A 83 3.88 2.22 -8.08
CA GLY A 83 3.35 2.17 -6.73
C GLY A 83 2.49 0.93 -6.50
N GLY A 84 2.14 0.67 -5.25
CA GLY A 84 1.27 -0.44 -4.89
C GLY A 84 -0.16 -0.24 -5.43
N CYS A 85 -0.85 -1.36 -5.63
CA CYS A 85 -2.28 -1.40 -5.89
C CYS A 85 -2.84 -2.60 -5.12
N PRO A 86 -3.90 -2.46 -4.30
CA PRO A 86 -4.42 -3.55 -3.48
C PRO A 86 -4.91 -4.75 -4.30
N LEU A 87 -5.26 -4.55 -5.58
CA LEU A 87 -5.64 -5.62 -6.50
C LEU A 87 -4.45 -6.47 -6.97
N PHE A 88 -3.21 -6.00 -6.79
CA PHE A 88 -1.99 -6.66 -7.22
C PHE A 88 -1.03 -6.82 -6.03
N ALA A 89 -1.49 -7.53 -5.00
CA ALA A 89 -0.74 -7.74 -3.77
C ALA A 89 0.69 -8.22 -4.04
N GLY A 90 1.65 -7.65 -3.32
CA GLY A 90 3.06 -8.03 -3.47
C GLY A 90 3.78 -7.38 -4.68
N LYS A 91 3.08 -6.67 -5.57
CA LYS A 91 3.64 -6.09 -6.80
C LYS A 91 3.36 -4.60 -6.93
N GLN A 92 4.11 -3.91 -7.79
CA GLN A 92 3.89 -2.51 -8.15
C GLN A 92 3.30 -2.37 -9.56
N VAL A 93 2.27 -1.55 -9.70
CA VAL A 93 1.77 -1.11 -11.01
C VAL A 93 2.56 0.09 -11.51
N ALA A 94 2.69 0.22 -12.83
CA ALA A 94 3.26 1.40 -13.45
C ALA A 94 2.32 2.60 -13.25
N GLY A 95 2.86 3.78 -12.93
CA GLY A 95 2.07 4.98 -12.71
C GLY A 95 1.25 5.41 -13.94
N LYS A 96 1.81 5.18 -15.13
CA LYS A 96 1.14 5.38 -16.43
C LYS A 96 0.29 4.20 -16.88
N GLY A 97 0.25 3.11 -16.12
CA GLY A 97 -0.53 1.92 -16.43
C GLY A 97 -2.02 2.13 -16.23
N TRP A 98 -2.80 1.11 -16.56
CA TRP A 98 -4.25 1.10 -16.42
C TRP A 98 -4.76 -0.34 -16.27
N CYS A 99 -5.90 -0.54 -15.61
CA CYS A 99 -6.66 -1.79 -15.64
C CYS A 99 -8.17 -1.49 -15.58
N SER A 100 -9.01 -2.48 -15.86
CA SER A 100 -10.47 -2.34 -15.93
C SER A 100 -11.13 -1.89 -14.62
N ALA A 101 -10.45 -2.06 -13.48
CA ALA A 101 -10.88 -1.64 -12.16
C ALA A 101 -10.50 -0.18 -11.82
N TRP A 102 -10.00 0.59 -12.79
CA TRP A 102 -9.67 2.01 -12.59
C TRP A 102 -10.87 2.77 -12.02
N ALA A 103 -10.62 3.50 -10.95
CA ALA A 103 -11.60 4.35 -10.29
C ALA A 103 -11.00 5.76 -10.15
N LYS A 104 -11.76 6.78 -10.52
CA LYS A 104 -11.32 8.18 -10.44
C LYS A 104 -10.97 8.53 -8.98
N LYS A 105 -9.79 9.09 -8.75
CA LYS A 105 -9.43 9.69 -7.45
C LYS A 105 -10.32 10.92 -7.21
N ALA A 106 -10.92 10.98 -6.02
CA ALA A 106 -11.77 12.11 -5.60
C ALA A 106 -10.97 13.40 -5.47
#